data_AF-A0A177JQD9-F1
#
_entry.id   AF-A0A177JQD9-F1
#
_cell.length_a   1.000
_cell.length_b   1.000
_cell.length_c   1.000
_cell.angle_alpha   90.00
_cell.angle_beta   90.00
_cell.angle_gamma   90.00
#
_symmetry.space_group_name_H-M   'P 1'
#
loop_
_entity.id
_entity.type
_entity.pdbx_description
1 polymer ?
#
loop_
_entity_poly.entity_id
_entity_poly.type
_entity_poly.pdbx_seq_one_letter_code
_entity_poly.pdbx_strand_id
1 'polypeptide(L)'
;MRKILPLAALLPATLVLMAQTAPEAVPPAPAPAPAPTPVTPVSGDSRDVSVAACLNEAKAQGAKKGVIDVTLREVEDTDKKSDSRGAVRALVNVVIDKDGKQKTVKKTFKCSTQNGVVTAFKYY
;
A
#
# COMPACT_ATOMS: atom_id res chain seq x y z
N MET A 1 -14.24 18.46 81.96
CA MET A 1 -15.65 18.94 81.92
C MET A 1 -16.00 19.32 80.48
N ARG A 2 -17.25 19.01 80.06
CA ARG A 2 -17.91 19.24 78.74
C ARG A 2 -17.45 18.27 77.62
N LYS A 3 -18.10 17.10 77.47
CA LYS A 3 -19.35 16.79 76.70
C LYS A 3 -19.20 17.25 75.22
N ILE A 4 -19.38 16.41 74.20
CA ILE A 4 -20.68 15.90 73.70
C ILE A 4 -20.42 14.73 72.72
N LEU A 5 -21.32 13.74 72.75
CA LEU A 5 -21.38 12.49 71.97
C LEU A 5 -22.20 12.69 70.65
N PRO A 6 -22.52 11.62 69.90
CA PRO A 6 -22.13 11.24 68.54
C PRO A 6 -23.17 11.69 67.47
N LEU A 7 -23.31 10.91 66.39
CA LEU A 7 -24.27 10.99 65.27
C LEU A 7 -23.82 11.81 64.05
N ALA A 8 -23.61 11.11 62.93
CA ALA A 8 -24.44 11.30 61.75
C ALA A 8 -24.06 10.25 60.69
N ALA A 9 -24.77 9.12 60.69
CA ALA A 9 -25.07 8.45 59.44
C ALA A 9 -26.22 9.25 58.81
N LEU A 10 -26.05 9.73 57.57
CA LEU A 10 -27.12 10.06 56.62
C LEU A 10 -26.50 10.56 55.29
N LEU A 11 -26.62 9.73 54.25
CA LEU A 11 -26.72 10.13 52.83
C LEU A 11 -27.91 11.14 52.68
N PRO A 12 -28.12 11.88 51.56
CA PRO A 12 -27.65 11.66 50.18
C PRO A 12 -27.38 12.93 49.31
N ALA A 13 -27.00 12.68 48.04
CA ALA A 13 -27.45 13.35 46.80
C ALA A 13 -27.03 14.79 46.44
N THR A 14 -27.15 15.02 45.12
CA THR A 14 -27.31 16.28 44.37
C THR A 14 -26.06 17.08 43.95
N LEU A 15 -25.56 16.70 42.78
CA LEU A 15 -25.61 17.48 41.52
C LEU A 15 -25.42 19.01 41.66
N VAL A 16 -24.26 19.53 41.24
CA VAL A 16 -24.15 20.91 40.73
C VAL A 16 -23.36 20.92 39.42
N LEU A 17 -24.10 21.25 38.38
CA LEU A 17 -23.70 21.65 37.04
C LEU A 17 -22.91 22.98 37.13
N MET A 18 -21.73 23.05 36.50
CA MET A 18 -21.11 24.33 36.15
C MET A 18 -20.71 24.33 34.68
N ALA A 19 -21.24 25.33 33.98
CA ALA A 19 -21.07 25.65 32.58
C ALA A 19 -19.60 25.86 32.23
N GLN A 20 -19.17 25.36 31.07
CA GLN A 20 -17.92 25.75 30.45
C GLN A 20 -18.17 26.18 29.01
N THR A 21 -17.70 27.40 28.77
CA THR A 21 -17.76 28.24 27.59
C THR A 21 -17.32 27.54 26.32
N ALA A 22 -18.06 27.76 25.24
CA ALA A 22 -17.71 27.34 23.89
C ALA A 22 -16.39 27.99 23.42
N PRO A 23 -15.50 27.26 22.74
CA PRO A 23 -14.59 27.83 21.75
C PRO A 23 -15.14 27.61 20.34
N GLU A 24 -14.84 28.58 19.48
CA GLU A 24 -15.16 28.66 18.05
C GLU A 24 -14.95 27.35 17.28
N ALA A 25 -15.95 26.99 16.48
CA ALA A 25 -15.88 25.91 15.50
C ALA A 25 -14.97 26.33 14.34
N VAL A 26 -13.70 25.94 14.40
CA VAL A 26 -12.82 25.93 13.22
C VAL A 26 -13.40 24.90 12.24
N PRO A 27 -13.71 25.24 10.98
CA PRO A 27 -14.15 24.26 10.00
C PRO A 27 -13.06 23.18 9.86
N PRO A 28 -13.42 21.88 9.84
CA PRO A 28 -12.43 20.84 9.67
C PRO A 28 -11.70 21.07 8.34
N ALA A 29 -10.37 21.19 8.41
CA ALA A 29 -9.53 21.21 7.23
C ALA A 29 -9.89 20.00 6.35
N PRO A 30 -9.99 20.15 5.02
CA PRO A 30 -10.20 19.01 4.14
C PRO A 30 -9.13 17.96 4.44
N ALA A 31 -9.59 16.73 4.70
CA ALA A 31 -8.70 15.62 5.01
C ALA A 31 -7.58 15.56 3.96
N PRO A 32 -6.31 15.43 4.38
CA PRO A 32 -5.23 15.24 3.42
C PRO A 32 -5.60 14.06 2.52
N ALA A 33 -5.54 14.28 1.21
CA ALA A 33 -5.73 13.23 0.22
C ALA A 33 -4.85 12.03 0.62
N PRO A 34 -5.36 10.79 0.55
CA PRO A 34 -4.58 9.63 0.93
C PRO A 34 -3.26 9.64 0.17
N ALA A 35 -2.16 9.70 0.92
CA ALA A 35 -0.84 9.45 0.37
C ALA A 35 -0.87 8.08 -0.34
N PRO A 36 -0.14 7.90 -1.46
CA PRO A 36 -0.04 6.59 -2.09
C PRO A 36 0.44 5.60 -1.05
N THR A 37 -0.44 4.68 -0.66
CA THR A 37 -0.11 3.59 0.26
C THR A 37 1.06 2.83 -0.33
N PRO A 38 2.19 2.69 0.38
CA PRO A 38 3.23 1.76 -0.02
C PRO A 38 2.56 0.40 -0.20
N VAL A 39 2.76 -0.20 -1.37
CA VAL A 39 2.32 -1.56 -1.64
C VAL A 39 2.96 -2.46 -0.58
N THR A 40 2.16 -2.91 0.39
CA THR A 40 2.59 -3.91 1.34
C THR A 40 2.94 -5.17 0.53
N PRO A 41 4.13 -5.78 0.72
CA PRO A 41 4.44 -7.03 0.07
C PRO A 41 3.44 -8.09 0.54
N VAL A 42 2.53 -8.48 -0.36
CA VAL A 42 1.49 -9.47 -0.09
C VAL A 42 2.11 -10.86 -0.17
N SER A 43 2.28 -11.48 1.00
CA SER A 43 2.47 -12.91 1.27
C SER A 43 3.44 -13.64 0.34
N GLY A 44 4.70 -13.67 0.78
CA GLY A 44 5.86 -14.29 0.14
C GLY A 44 5.73 -15.80 -0.03
N ASP A 45 5.98 -16.23 -1.26
CA ASP A 45 6.83 -17.35 -1.68
C ASP A 45 6.52 -17.59 -3.16
N SER A 46 5.29 -18.00 -3.51
CA SER A 46 4.94 -18.20 -4.92
C SER A 46 4.68 -16.89 -5.69
N ARG A 47 4.09 -15.88 -5.04
CA ARG A 47 3.80 -14.57 -5.67
C ARG A 47 5.08 -13.81 -5.98
N ASP A 48 6.00 -13.74 -5.02
CA ASP A 48 7.32 -13.13 -5.21
C ASP A 48 8.12 -13.84 -6.29
N VAL A 49 8.13 -15.18 -6.31
CA VAL A 49 8.80 -15.94 -7.37
C VAL A 49 8.22 -15.60 -8.74
N SER A 50 6.90 -15.56 -8.87
CA SER A 50 6.26 -15.17 -10.13
C SER A 50 6.58 -13.72 -10.53
N VAL A 51 6.46 -12.76 -9.61
CA VAL A 51 6.75 -11.35 -9.88
C VAL A 51 8.22 -11.14 -10.24
N ALA A 52 9.15 -11.79 -9.53
CA ALA A 52 10.57 -11.72 -9.80
C ALA A 52 10.92 -12.31 -11.17
N ALA A 53 10.37 -13.49 -11.51
CA ALA A 53 10.55 -14.11 -12.82
C ALA A 53 10.01 -13.21 -13.95
N CYS A 54 8.83 -12.63 -13.73
CA CYS A 54 8.20 -11.70 -14.67
C CYS A 54 8.97 -10.39 -14.84
N LEU A 55 9.50 -9.83 -13.76
CA LEU A 55 10.31 -8.62 -13.79
C LEU A 55 11.66 -8.86 -14.47
N ASN A 56 12.25 -10.03 -14.27
CA ASN A 56 13.49 -10.41 -14.94
C ASN A 56 13.26 -10.54 -16.46
N GLU A 57 12.15 -11.17 -16.87
CA GLU A 57 11.78 -11.23 -18.28
C GLU A 57 11.45 -9.85 -18.85
N ALA A 58 10.78 -8.99 -18.07
CA ALA A 58 10.55 -7.61 -18.45
C ALA A 58 11.87 -6.87 -18.72
N LYS A 59 12.88 -7.01 -17.84
CA LYS A 59 14.22 -6.46 -18.03
C LYS A 59 14.91 -7.03 -19.27
N ALA A 60 14.88 -8.34 -19.46
CA ALA A 60 15.49 -9.00 -20.62
C ALA A 60 14.86 -8.53 -21.95
N GLN A 61 13.53 -8.40 -22.00
CA GLN A 61 12.80 -7.89 -23.16
C GLN A 61 13.01 -6.39 -23.36
N GLY A 62 13.17 -5.63 -22.26
CA GLY A 62 13.52 -4.21 -22.29
C GLY A 62 14.92 -3.99 -22.86
N ALA A 63 15.92 -4.74 -22.40
CA ALA A 63 17.30 -4.61 -22.84
C ALA A 63 17.43 -4.79 -24.36
N LYS A 64 16.69 -5.74 -24.95
CA LYS A 64 16.60 -5.94 -26.41
C LYS A 64 16.08 -4.72 -27.18
N LYS A 65 15.36 -3.82 -26.50
CA LYS A 65 14.77 -2.59 -27.06
C LYS A 65 15.54 -1.32 -26.68
N GLY A 66 16.73 -1.43 -26.09
CA GLY A 66 17.52 -0.28 -25.65
C GLY A 66 17.01 0.36 -24.35
N VAL A 67 16.27 -0.40 -23.54
CA VAL A 67 15.90 0.02 -22.18
C VAL A 67 17.12 -0.14 -21.27
N ILE A 68 17.43 0.93 -20.53
CA ILE A 68 18.51 0.97 -19.55
C ILE A 68 18.07 0.43 -18.18
N ASP A 69 16.84 0.73 -17.77
CA ASP A 69 16.30 0.24 -16.49
C ASP A 69 14.80 -0.08 -16.57
N VAL A 70 14.36 -1.06 -15.78
CA VAL A 70 12.94 -1.39 -15.59
C VAL A 70 12.66 -1.46 -14.10
N THR A 71 11.90 -0.49 -13.60
CA THR A 71 11.48 -0.42 -12.20
C THR A 71 10.04 -0.87 -12.05
N LEU A 72 9.79 -1.83 -11.17
CA LEU A 72 8.44 -2.24 -10.78
C LEU A 72 7.76 -1.13 -9.97
N ARG A 73 6.56 -0.72 -10.36
CA ARG A 73 5.77 0.29 -9.64
C ARG A 73 4.66 -0.31 -8.82
N GLU A 74 3.84 -1.11 -9.47
CA GLU A 74 2.64 -1.65 -8.87
C GLU A 74 2.33 -2.98 -9.53
N VAL A 75 1.87 -3.94 -8.73
CA VAL A 75 1.42 -5.24 -9.20
C VAL A 75 -0.09 -5.29 -9.04
N GLU A 76 -0.81 -4.96 -10.11
CA GLU A 76 -2.27 -4.88 -10.13
C GLU A 76 -2.96 -6.25 -10.19
N ASP A 77 -2.25 -7.32 -10.50
CA ASP A 77 -2.84 -8.65 -10.56
C ASP A 77 -1.79 -9.68 -10.13
N THR A 78 -2.13 -10.52 -9.17
CA THR A 78 -1.41 -11.76 -8.94
C THR A 78 -2.42 -12.84 -8.68
N ASP A 79 -3.07 -13.27 -9.76
CA ASP A 79 -3.95 -14.42 -9.74
C ASP A 79 -3.10 -15.66 -9.49
N LYS A 80 -3.11 -16.15 -8.24
CA LYS A 80 -2.56 -17.45 -7.89
C LYS A 80 -3.63 -18.49 -8.25
N LYS A 81 -3.54 -19.07 -9.45
CA LYS A 81 -4.33 -20.27 -9.76
C LYS A 81 -3.78 -21.42 -8.93
N SER A 82 -4.66 -22.17 -8.28
CA SER A 82 -4.31 -23.36 -7.49
C SER A 82 -3.52 -24.42 -8.28
N ASP A 83 -3.53 -24.36 -9.63
CA ASP A 83 -2.84 -25.31 -10.52
C ASP A 83 -1.34 -24.99 -10.74
N SER A 84 -0.64 -24.41 -9.76
CA SER A 84 0.75 -23.92 -9.91
C SER A 84 0.97 -22.87 -11.01
N ARG A 85 -0.11 -22.20 -11.45
CA ARG A 85 -0.07 -21.15 -12.47
C ARG A 85 -0.25 -19.78 -11.79
N GLY A 86 0.64 -18.84 -12.06
CA GLY A 86 0.55 -17.48 -11.55
C GLY A 86 0.44 -16.48 -12.70
N ALA A 87 -0.57 -15.61 -12.72
CA ALA A 87 -0.62 -14.49 -13.65
C ALA A 87 -0.27 -13.20 -12.93
N VAL A 88 0.74 -12.48 -13.42
CA VAL A 88 1.20 -11.20 -12.89
C VAL A 88 0.90 -10.12 -13.91
N ARG A 89 0.15 -9.11 -13.51
CA ARG A 89 0.03 -7.85 -14.26
C ARG A 89 0.66 -6.75 -13.43
N ALA A 90 1.63 -6.05 -14.00
CA ALA A 90 2.34 -5.01 -13.29
C ALA A 90 2.59 -3.79 -14.15
N LEU A 91 2.49 -2.63 -13.53
CA LEU A 91 3.00 -1.38 -14.07
C LEU A 91 4.50 -1.29 -13.78
N VAL A 92 5.26 -1.00 -14.81
CA VAL A 92 6.68 -0.72 -14.74
C VAL A 92 6.99 0.65 -15.31
N ASN A 93 8.01 1.26 -14.74
CA ASN A 93 8.71 2.38 -15.34
C ASN A 93 9.89 1.83 -16.12
N VAL A 94 9.90 2.11 -17.42
CA VAL A 94 10.93 1.68 -18.35
C VAL A 94 11.77 2.91 -18.69
N VAL A 95 13.01 2.95 -18.23
CA VAL A 95 13.96 4.01 -18.55
C VAL A 95 14.65 3.66 -19.86
N ILE A 96 14.53 4.51 -20.86
CA ILE A 96 15.25 4.41 -22.14
C ILE A 96 16.26 5.53 -22.24
N ASP A 97 17.44 5.25 -22.80
CA ASP A 97 18.37 6.31 -23.18
C ASP A 97 17.95 6.81 -24.55
N LYS A 98 17.70 8.11 -24.65
CA LYS A 98 17.46 8.75 -25.93
C LYS A 98 18.29 10.03 -26.00
N ASP A 99 19.31 10.01 -26.85
CA ASP A 99 20.19 11.15 -27.09
C ASP A 99 20.90 11.62 -25.80
N GLY A 100 21.35 10.69 -24.95
CA GLY A 100 22.00 10.99 -23.67
C GLY A 100 21.05 11.53 -22.59
N LYS A 101 19.73 11.47 -22.84
CA LYS A 101 18.69 11.81 -21.86
C LYS A 101 17.91 10.56 -21.50
N GLN A 102 17.93 10.21 -20.22
CA GLN A 102 17.09 9.14 -19.69
C GLN A 102 15.63 9.57 -19.71
N LYS A 103 14.78 8.80 -20.39
CA LYS A 103 13.34 9.01 -20.43
C LYS A 103 12.63 7.84 -19.77
N THR A 104 11.87 8.13 -18.73
CA THR A 104 11.01 7.13 -18.08
C THR A 104 9.68 7.02 -18.80
N VAL A 105 9.40 5.85 -19.36
CA VAL A 105 8.15 5.50 -20.03
C VAL A 105 7.37 4.55 -19.14
N LYS A 106 6.13 4.91 -18.80
CA LYS A 106 5.24 4.00 -18.07
C LYS A 106 4.75 2.92 -19.03
N LYS A 107 4.98 1.67 -18.66
CA LYS A 107 4.56 0.49 -19.41
C LYS A 107 3.84 -0.46 -18.47
N THR A 108 2.96 -1.26 -19.03
CA THR A 108 2.32 -2.35 -18.28
C THR A 108 2.73 -3.65 -18.96
N PHE A 109 3.09 -4.66 -18.18
CA PHE A 109 3.26 -6.00 -18.70
C PHE A 109 2.24 -6.95 -18.09
N LYS A 110 1.83 -7.97 -18.85
CA LYS A 110 1.30 -9.22 -18.30
C LYS A 110 2.34 -10.30 -18.47
N CYS A 111 2.45 -11.11 -17.45
CA CYS A 111 3.32 -12.25 -17.42
C CYS A 111 2.57 -13.42 -16.79
N SER A 112 2.62 -14.58 -17.42
CA SER A 112 2.11 -15.83 -16.89
C SER A 112 3.28 -16.71 -16.50
N THR A 113 3.16 -17.36 -15.35
CA THR A 113 4.15 -18.25 -14.80
C THR A 113 3.52 -19.60 -14.51
N GLN A 114 4.29 -20.67 -14.64
CA GLN A 114 3.91 -22.03 -14.25
C GLN A 114 5.07 -22.64 -13.48
N ASN A 115 4.85 -23.04 -12.22
CA ASN A 115 5.89 -23.49 -11.31
C ASN A 115 7.09 -22.52 -11.19
N GLY A 116 6.83 -21.20 -11.23
CA GLY A 116 7.87 -20.17 -11.18
C GLY A 116 8.61 -19.89 -12.50
N VAL A 117 8.28 -20.60 -13.58
CA VAL A 117 8.84 -20.37 -14.92
C VAL A 117 7.90 -19.50 -15.73
N VAL A 118 8.42 -18.45 -16.39
CA VAL A 118 7.62 -17.60 -17.30
C VAL A 118 7.21 -18.41 -18.53
N THR A 119 5.91 -18.59 -18.74
CA THR A 119 5.34 -19.30 -19.89
C THR A 119 4.74 -18.35 -20.93
N ALA A 120 4.37 -17.14 -20.52
CA ALA A 120 3.95 -16.09 -21.44
C ALA A 120 4.34 -14.72 -20.90
N PHE A 121 4.75 -13.82 -21.78
CA PHE A 121 5.07 -12.45 -21.43
C PHE A 121 4.62 -11.49 -22.53
N LYS A 122 3.95 -10.40 -22.15
CA LYS A 122 3.45 -9.40 -23.10
C LYS A 122 3.52 -7.99 -22.51
N TYR A 123 4.20 -7.10 -23.23
CA TYR A 123 4.12 -5.66 -23.01
C TYR A 123 2.88 -5.07 -23.66
N TYR A 124 2.27 -4.10 -22.98
CA TYR A 124 1.19 -3.25 -23.46
C TYR A 124 1.72 -1.82 -23.72
#